data_AF-A0A1B7WV42-F1
#
_entry.id   AF-A0A1B7WV42-F1
#
_cell.length_a   1.000
_cell.length_b   1.000
_cell.length_c   1.000
_cell.angle_alpha   90.00
_cell.angle_beta   90.00
_cell.angle_gamma   90.00
#
_symmetry.space_group_name_H-M   'P 1'
#
loop_
_entity.id
_entity.type
_entity.pdbx_description
1 polymer ?
#
loop_
_entity_poly.entity_id
_entity_poly.type
_entity_poly.pdbx_seq_one_letter_code
_entity_poly.pdbx_strand_id
1 'polypeptide(L)' 'MTTSIADQVIEQLKIMPQDLQYQVLEFARNLTSSKIKGVPGKQLLRFAGSIPKEDLQLMSEAIEQLQDR' A
#
# COMPACT_ATOMS: atom_id res chain seq x y z
N MET A 1 22.91 4.97 25.71
CA MET A 1 22.71 3.82 24.80
C MET A 1 21.30 3.93 24.25
N THR A 2 21.14 3.96 22.93
CA THR A 2 19.80 4.01 22.31
C THR A 2 19.15 2.65 22.43
N THR A 3 18.06 2.55 23.20
CA THR A 3 17.25 1.33 23.31
C THR A 3 16.74 0.93 21.93
N SER A 4 16.79 -0.36 21.60
CA SER A 4 16.32 -0.82 20.30
C SER A 4 14.81 -0.60 20.18
N ILE A 5 14.31 -0.47 18.95
CA ILE A 5 12.86 -0.37 18.71
C ILE A 5 12.14 -1.61 19.25
N ALA A 6 12.78 -2.79 19.19
CA ALA A 6 12.23 -4.02 19.76
C ALA A 6 12.02 -3.90 21.28
N ASP A 7 12.99 -3.37 22.00
CA ASP A 7 12.89 -3.20 23.46
C ASP A 7 11.77 -2.23 23.83
N GLN A 8 11.62 -1.13 23.07
CA GLN A 8 10.56 -0.16 23.30
C GLN A 8 9.16 -0.75 23.06
N VAL A 9 9.01 -1.60 22.03
CA VAL A 9 7.76 -2.33 21.77
C VAL A 9 7.45 -3.31 22.90
N ILE A 10 8.47 -4.02 23.43
CA ILE A 10 8.30 -4.94 24.56
C ILE A 10 7.81 -4.20 25.81
N GLU A 11 8.36 -3.01 26.13
CA GLU A 11 7.90 -2.23 27.28
C GLU A 11 6.44 -1.78 27.14
N GLN A 12 5.99 -1.41 25.94
CA GLN A 12 4.58 -1.06 25.70
C GLN A 12 3.64 -2.26 25.81
N LEU A 13 4.09 -3.46 25.40
CA LEU A 13 3.29 -4.67 25.52
C LEU A 13 3.05 -5.07 26.98
N LYS A 14 3.99 -4.80 27.89
CA LYS A 14 3.87 -5.16 29.32
C LYS A 14 2.70 -4.49 30.02
N ILE A 15 2.33 -3.28 29.62
CA ILE A 15 1.24 -2.51 30.23
C ILE A 15 -0.11 -2.70 29.52
N MET A 16 -0.11 -3.44 28.41
CA MET A 16 -1.25 -3.57 27.52
C MET A 16 -2.14 -4.75 27.94
N PRO A 17 -3.48 -4.63 27.86
CA PRO A 17 -4.41 -5.76 27.96
C PRO A 17 -4.11 -6.88 26.97
N GLN A 18 -4.42 -8.14 27.33
CA GLN A 18 -4.04 -9.33 26.55
C GLN A 18 -4.61 -9.33 25.12
N ASP A 19 -5.84 -8.84 24.94
CA ASP A 19 -6.51 -8.72 23.66
C ASP A 19 -5.77 -7.76 22.71
N LEU A 20 -5.29 -6.63 23.24
CA LEU A 20 -4.50 -5.68 22.47
C LEU A 20 -3.09 -6.21 22.18
N GLN A 21 -2.47 -6.94 23.12
CA GLN A 21 -1.19 -7.62 22.85
C GLN A 21 -1.32 -8.61 21.69
N TYR A 22 -2.44 -9.35 21.62
CA TYR A 22 -2.73 -10.25 20.52
C TYR A 22 -2.85 -9.51 19.18
N GLN A 23 -3.51 -8.34 19.15
CA GLN A 23 -3.59 -7.51 17.94
C GLN A 23 -2.20 -7.06 17.44
N VAL A 24 -1.32 -6.66 18.35
CA VAL A 24 0.06 -6.28 17.99
C VAL A 24 0.82 -7.48 17.41
N LEU A 25 0.67 -8.66 18.00
CA LEU A 25 1.29 -9.89 17.49
C LEU A 25 0.82 -10.24 16.07
N GLU A 26 -0.50 -10.20 15.84
CA GLU A 26 -1.08 -10.44 14.51
C GLU A 26 -0.61 -9.41 13.49
N PHE A 27 -0.54 -8.14 13.88
CA PHE A 27 -0.02 -7.08 13.02
C PHE A 27 1.46 -7.32 12.65
N ALA A 28 2.31 -7.68 13.61
CA ALA A 28 3.71 -8.00 13.35
C ALA A 28 3.87 -9.19 12.39
N ARG A 29 3.05 -10.24 12.52
CA ARG A 29 3.00 -11.38 11.59
C ARG A 29 2.57 -10.96 10.18
N ASN A 30 1.62 -10.04 10.08
CA ASN A 30 1.20 -9.48 8.80
C ASN A 30 2.30 -8.64 8.16
N LEU A 31 3.05 -7.85 8.94
CA LEU A 31 4.17 -7.06 8.41
C LEU A 31 5.30 -7.95 7.87
N THR A 32 5.61 -9.07 8.51
CA THR A 32 6.66 -9.99 8.03
C THR A 32 6.25 -10.79 6.79
N SER A 33 4.95 -11.08 6.66
CA SER A 33 4.40 -11.79 5.49
C SER A 33 4.01 -10.86 4.33
N SER A 34 3.80 -9.57 4.61
CA SER A 34 3.49 -8.56 3.61
C SER A 34 4.73 -8.25 2.78
N LYS A 35 4.85 -8.91 1.63
CA LYS A 35 5.69 -8.40 0.54
C LYS A 35 5.18 -7.01 0.18
N ILE A 36 6.08 -6.06 -0.07
CA ILE A 36 5.72 -4.73 -0.61
C ILE A 36 4.73 -4.93 -1.76
N LYS A 37 3.46 -4.60 -1.51
CA LYS A 37 2.41 -4.70 -2.52
C LYS A 37 2.46 -3.44 -3.34
N GLY A 38 2.89 -3.57 -4.59
CA GLY A 38 3.00 -2.44 -5.51
C GLY A 38 3.83 -2.82 -6.73
N VAL A 39 3.60 -2.13 -7.83
CA VAL A 39 4.43 -2.24 -9.02
C VAL A 39 5.67 -1.36 -8.82
N PRO A 40 6.90 -1.89 -8.91
CA PRO A 40 8.10 -1.06 -8.80
C PRO A 40 8.05 0.11 -9.77
N GLY A 41 8.37 1.33 -9.33
CA GLY A 41 8.25 2.54 -10.16
C GLY A 41 8.97 2.44 -11.51
N LYS A 42 10.10 1.72 -11.58
CA LYS A 42 10.81 1.42 -12.83
C LYS A 42 9.93 0.72 -13.89
N GLN A 43 8.98 -0.10 -13.48
CA GLN A 43 8.04 -0.79 -14.38
C GLN A 43 6.90 0.14 -14.83
N LEU A 44 6.68 1.24 -14.13
CA LEU A 44 5.69 2.26 -14.49
C LEU A 44 6.22 3.27 -15.50
N LEU A 45 7.53 3.29 -15.79
CA LEU A 45 8.13 4.23 -16.74
C LEU A 45 7.54 4.15 -18.16
N ARG A 46 6.98 3.01 -18.57
CA ARG A 46 6.23 2.89 -19.83
C ARG A 46 5.02 3.82 -19.91
N PHE A 47 4.49 4.23 -18.76
CA PHE A 47 3.40 5.19 -18.63
C PHE A 47 3.91 6.61 -18.37
N ALA A 48 5.22 6.80 -18.19
CA ALA A 48 5.79 8.12 -18.01
C ALA A 48 5.91 8.80 -19.38
N GLY A 49 5.09 9.82 -19.61
CA GLY A 49 5.06 10.56 -20.87
C GLY A 49 3.64 10.84 -21.35
N SER A 50 3.49 10.97 -22.66
CA SER A 50 2.21 11.15 -23.34
C SER A 50 1.43 9.84 -23.43
N ILE A 51 0.11 9.93 -23.26
CA ILE A 51 -0.82 8.83 -23.52
C ILE A 51 -0.82 8.53 -25.03
N PRO A 52 -0.77 7.26 -25.47
CA PRO A 52 -0.91 6.89 -26.87
C PRO A 52 -2.18 7.48 -27.49
N LYS A 53 -2.13 7.80 -28.79
CA LYS A 53 -3.27 8.43 -29.48
C LYS A 53 -4.49 7.53 -29.46
N GLU A 54 -4.28 6.22 -29.57
CA GLU A 54 -5.30 5.19 -29.58
C GLU A 54 -6.04 5.15 -28.23
N ASP A 55 -5.28 5.23 -27.13
CA ASP A 55 -5.82 5.28 -25.78
C ASP A 55 -6.60 6.59 -25.55
N LEU A 56 -6.13 7.73 -26.06
CA LEU A 56 -6.86 8.99 -26.01
C LEU A 56 -8.20 8.91 -26.75
N GLN A 57 -8.23 8.23 -27.90
CA GLN A 57 -9.42 8.10 -28.71
C GLN A 57 -10.47 7.22 -28.02
N LEU A 58 -10.04 6.10 -27.43
CA LEU A 58 -10.88 5.24 -26.59
C LEU A 58 -11.46 6.00 -25.38
N MET A 59 -10.65 6.84 -24.73
CA MET A 59 -11.11 7.65 -23.60
C MET A 59 -12.19 8.66 -24.02
N SER A 60 -11.99 9.35 -25.15
CA SER A 60 -12.96 10.32 -25.69
C SER A 60 -14.30 9.67 -26.03
N GLU A 61 -14.28 8.55 -26.76
CA GLU A 61 -15.50 7.80 -27.11
C GLU A 61 -16.26 7.33 -25.87
N ALA A 62 -15.55 6.85 -24.85
CA ALA A 62 -16.16 6.44 -23.59
C ALA A 62 -16.82 7.61 -22.84
N ILE A 63 -16.23 8.80 -22.88
CA ILE A 63 -16.79 10.02 -22.27
C ILE A 63 -18.06 10.44 -23.01
N GLU A 64 -18.04 10.49 -24.34
CA GLU A 64 -19.20 10.85 -25.16
C GLU A 64 -20.38 9.89 -24.91
N GLN A 65 -20.13 8.58 -24.91
CA GLN A 65 -21.16 7.57 -24.62
C GLN A 65 -21.76 7.67 -23.22
N LEU A 66 -21.02 8.19 -22.24
CA LEU A 66 -21.54 8.43 -20.89
C LEU A 66 -22.42 9.68 -20.82
N GLN A 67 -22.17 10.67 -21.65
CA GLN A 67 -22.95 11.91 -21.72
C GLN A 67 -24.25 11.73 -22.50
N ASP A 68 -24.27 10.80 -23.46
CA ASP A 68 -25.45 10.45 -24.27
C ASP A 68 -26.44 9.48 -23.56
N ARG A 69 -26.19 9.14 -22.28
CA ARG A 69 -27.05 8.30 -21.44
C ARG A 69 -27.81 9.13 -20.40
#